data_AF-A0A7C1BL17-F1
#
_entry.id   AF-A0A7C1BL17-F1
#
_cell.length_a   1.000
_cell.length_b   1.000
_cell.length_c   1.000
_cell.angle_alpha   90.00
_cell.angle_beta   90.00
_cell.angle_gamma   90.00
#
_symmetry.space_group_name_H-M   'P 1'
#
loop_
_entity.id
_entity.type
_entity.pdbx_description
1 polymer ?
#
loop_
_entity_poly.entity_id
_entity_poly.type
_entity_poly.pdbx_seq_one_letter_code
_entity_poly.pdbx_strand_id
1 'polypeptide(L)'
;MISWMRGTHTLASILARLLSKFRTFQGSCNPYYHICIPPSLKTLWVWIEFYSMLLILFLRFILPRALGYLVIAERGLIDFLVWITITTRQPRVLTSIIGRFTMALARKTSTNIYIRADLKTLQKRRQSSPEASSLSIQLKIYDAIAKTYGIPIVDTSNTSIAESIKQILEQISLRQKP
;
A
#
# COMPACT_ATOMS: atom_id res chain seq x y z
N MET A 1 15.00 11.89 -2.76
CA MET A 1 14.11 12.07 -1.58
C MET A 1 13.40 10.77 -1.29
N ILE A 2 13.36 10.33 -0.02
CA ILE A 2 12.58 9.15 0.38
C ILE A 2 11.19 9.62 0.79
N SER A 3 10.14 8.98 0.30
CA SER A 3 8.76 9.32 0.63
C SER A 3 7.96 8.07 0.93
N TRP A 4 7.11 8.16 1.95
CA TRP A 4 6.33 7.03 2.45
C TRP A 4 4.84 7.35 2.49
N MET A 5 4.03 6.38 2.04
CA MET A 5 2.58 6.46 2.02
C MET A 5 1.97 5.12 2.44
N ARG A 6 1.47 5.06 3.67
CA ARG A 6 0.65 3.95 4.19
C ARG A 6 -0.34 4.44 5.21
N GLY A 7 -1.48 3.78 5.24
CA GLY A 7 -2.49 3.96 6.25
C GLY A 7 -3.57 4.94 5.82
N THR A 8 -4.40 5.28 6.80
CA THR A 8 -5.45 6.27 6.65
C THR A 8 -4.83 7.66 6.76
N HIS A 9 -5.02 8.50 5.74
CA HIS A 9 -4.33 9.80 5.62
C HIS A 9 -5.27 11.00 5.77
N THR A 10 -4.69 12.17 6.04
CA THR A 10 -5.33 13.51 5.97
C THR A 10 -6.76 13.54 6.55
N LEU A 11 -7.78 13.75 5.72
CA LEU A 11 -9.18 13.82 6.14
C LEU A 11 -9.65 12.49 6.74
N ALA A 12 -9.32 11.37 6.09
CA ALA A 12 -9.66 10.05 6.59
C ALA A 12 -9.06 9.81 7.99
N SER A 13 -7.85 10.32 8.26
CA SER A 13 -7.19 10.19 9.58
C SER A 13 -7.92 10.97 10.66
N ILE A 14 -8.33 12.21 10.35
CA ILE A 14 -9.10 13.05 11.27
C ILE A 14 -10.45 12.38 11.55
N LEU A 15 -11.15 11.92 10.51
CA LEU A 15 -12.41 11.22 10.65
C LEU A 15 -12.25 9.92 11.44
N ALA A 16 -11.19 9.13 11.19
CA ALA A 16 -10.95 7.90 11.93
C ALA A 16 -10.77 8.14 13.43
N ARG A 17 -10.07 9.21 13.82
CA ARG A 17 -9.92 9.61 15.24
C ARG A 17 -11.23 10.08 15.87
N LEU A 18 -12.11 10.69 15.08
CA LEU A 18 -13.43 11.08 15.55
C LEU A 18 -14.31 9.84 15.72
N LEU A 19 -14.35 8.97 14.69
CA LEU A 19 -15.15 7.76 14.66
C LEU A 19 -14.75 6.75 15.75
N SER A 20 -13.47 6.67 16.12
CA SER A 20 -13.00 5.77 17.18
C SER A 20 -13.63 6.04 18.56
N LYS A 21 -14.17 7.25 18.77
CA LYS A 21 -14.90 7.62 20.00
C LYS A 21 -16.30 7.01 20.08
N PHE A 22 -16.85 6.53 18.97
CA PHE A 22 -18.20 5.98 18.90
C PHE A 22 -18.16 4.45 18.92
N ARG A 23 -18.90 3.83 19.86
CA ARG A 23 -18.94 2.36 20.02
C ARG A 23 -19.29 1.62 18.74
N THR A 24 -20.20 2.18 17.91
CA THR A 24 -20.62 1.60 16.63
C THR A 24 -19.46 1.36 15.66
N PHE A 25 -18.40 2.16 15.76
CA PHE A 25 -17.26 2.09 14.85
C PHE A 25 -16.06 1.40 15.48
N GLN A 26 -16.07 1.04 16.77
CA GLN A 26 -14.91 0.39 17.40
C GLN A 26 -14.73 -1.04 16.90
N GLY A 27 -13.49 -1.42 16.56
CA GLY A 27 -13.17 -2.78 16.13
C GLY A 27 -11.77 -2.94 15.58
N SER A 28 -11.36 -4.18 15.29
CA SER A 28 -9.98 -4.52 14.91
C SER A 28 -9.66 -4.41 13.41
N CYS A 29 -10.54 -3.82 12.60
CA CYS A 29 -10.37 -3.79 11.14
C CYS A 29 -9.24 -2.85 10.70
N ASN A 30 -9.19 -1.64 11.27
CA ASN A 30 -8.07 -0.72 11.11
C ASN A 30 -7.13 -0.84 12.32
N PRO A 31 -5.91 -1.37 12.16
CA PRO A 31 -5.00 -1.59 13.28
C PRO A 31 -4.44 -0.32 13.91
N TYR A 32 -4.55 0.85 13.25
CA TYR A 32 -4.02 2.11 13.77
C TYR A 32 -5.05 2.92 14.58
N TYR A 33 -6.33 2.85 14.19
CA TYR A 33 -7.40 3.64 14.82
C TYR A 33 -8.39 2.78 15.60
N HIS A 34 -8.25 1.46 15.54
CA HIS A 34 -9.16 0.49 16.14
C HIS A 34 -10.62 0.76 15.77
N ILE A 35 -10.85 0.99 14.47
CA ILE A 35 -12.18 1.15 13.90
C ILE A 35 -12.53 0.07 12.86
N CYS A 36 -13.81 -0.25 12.79
CA CYS A 36 -14.45 -1.02 11.72
C CYS A 36 -15.59 -0.20 11.12
N ILE A 37 -15.53 0.00 9.80
CA ILE A 37 -16.57 0.75 9.08
C ILE A 37 -17.79 -0.17 8.83
N PRO A 38 -19.01 0.23 9.24
CA PRO A 38 -20.22 -0.51 8.98
C PRO A 38 -20.44 -0.77 7.48
N PRO A 39 -21.03 -1.92 7.08
CA PRO A 39 -21.21 -2.28 5.67
C PRO A 39 -21.83 -1.21 4.79
N SER A 40 -22.84 -0.48 5.29
CA SER A 40 -23.53 0.60 4.56
C SER A 40 -22.64 1.80 4.23
N LEU A 41 -21.61 2.08 5.05
CA LEU A 41 -20.72 3.22 4.90
C LEU A 41 -19.39 2.87 4.24
N LYS A 42 -19.15 1.59 3.95
CA LYS A 42 -17.86 1.13 3.41
C LYS A 42 -17.53 1.77 2.07
N THR A 43 -18.49 1.90 1.16
CA THR A 43 -18.27 2.54 -0.14
C THR A 43 -17.87 4.01 0.03
N LEU A 44 -18.60 4.73 0.89
CA LEU A 44 -18.28 6.13 1.22
C LEU A 44 -16.87 6.25 1.83
N TRP A 45 -16.51 5.35 2.74
CA TRP A 45 -15.19 5.33 3.36
C TRP A 45 -14.07 5.10 2.33
N VAL A 46 -14.26 4.21 1.36
CA VAL A 46 -13.28 3.99 0.28
C VAL A 46 -13.06 5.27 -0.52
N TRP A 47 -14.11 6.04 -0.82
CA TRP A 47 -13.97 7.35 -1.48
C TRP A 47 -13.22 8.36 -0.62
N ILE A 48 -13.53 8.44 0.68
CA ILE A 48 -12.85 9.33 1.61
C ILE A 48 -11.34 9.00 1.68
N GLU A 49 -10.99 7.73 1.81
CA GLU A 49 -9.60 7.26 1.79
C GLU A 49 -8.91 7.59 0.46
N PHE A 50 -9.61 7.41 -0.66
CA PHE A 50 -9.07 7.70 -1.99
C PHE A 50 -8.72 9.18 -2.18
N TYR A 51 -9.64 10.09 -1.88
CA TYR A 51 -9.36 11.54 -1.98
C TYR A 51 -8.30 11.98 -0.97
N SER A 52 -8.31 11.40 0.24
CA SER A 52 -7.29 11.66 1.26
C SER A 52 -5.90 11.26 0.79
N MET A 53 -5.80 10.13 0.09
CA MET A 53 -4.57 9.63 -0.52
C MET A 53 -4.12 10.51 -1.67
N LEU A 54 -5.01 10.96 -2.56
CA LEU A 54 -4.66 11.81 -3.71
C LEU A 54 -3.93 13.08 -3.29
N LEU A 55 -4.33 13.70 -2.18
CA LEU A 55 -3.66 14.88 -1.64
C LEU A 55 -2.20 14.58 -1.24
N ILE A 56 -1.96 13.45 -0.56
CA ILE A 56 -0.61 13.01 -0.18
C ILE A 56 0.20 12.63 -1.42
N LEU A 57 -0.42 11.93 -2.37
CA LEU A 57 0.21 11.56 -3.63
C LEU A 57 0.73 12.80 -4.37
N PHE A 58 -0.12 13.83 -4.46
CA PHE A 58 0.24 15.08 -5.10
C PHE A 58 1.42 15.76 -4.39
N LEU A 59 1.31 15.98 -3.08
CA LEU A 59 2.30 16.75 -2.32
C LEU A 59 3.64 16.02 -2.13
N ARG A 60 3.64 14.70 -1.94
CA ARG A 60 4.85 13.93 -1.61
C ARG A 60 5.52 13.24 -2.79
N PHE A 61 4.79 12.99 -3.88
CA PHE A 61 5.33 12.23 -5.01
C PHE A 61 5.30 13.03 -6.31
N ILE A 62 4.14 13.57 -6.68
CA ILE A 62 3.99 14.24 -7.98
C ILE A 62 4.71 15.59 -7.99
N LEU A 63 4.46 16.45 -7.00
CA LEU A 63 5.05 17.78 -6.93
C LEU A 63 6.58 17.74 -6.84
N PRO A 64 7.21 16.93 -5.94
CA PRO A 64 8.67 16.83 -5.90
C PRO A 64 9.26 16.28 -7.19
N ARG A 65 8.60 15.31 -7.83
CA ARG A 65 9.04 14.81 -9.13
C ARG A 65 8.96 15.89 -10.21
N ALA A 66 7.89 16.67 -10.23
CA ALA A 66 7.72 17.78 -11.18
C ALA A 66 8.78 18.88 -10.99
N LEU A 67 9.26 19.05 -9.76
CA LEU A 67 10.37 19.94 -9.41
C LEU A 67 11.76 19.33 -9.72
N GLY A 68 11.82 18.16 -10.36
CA GLY A 68 13.08 17.52 -10.78
C GLY A 68 13.71 16.58 -9.76
N TYR A 69 13.08 16.33 -8.61
CA TYR A 69 13.62 15.41 -7.61
C TYR A 69 13.36 13.94 -7.98
N LEU A 70 14.38 13.08 -7.78
CA LEU A 70 14.18 11.64 -7.73
C LEU A 70 13.47 11.25 -6.42
N VAL A 71 12.27 10.68 -6.53
CA VAL A 71 11.47 10.21 -5.39
C VAL A 71 11.55 8.69 -5.30
N ILE A 72 12.09 8.19 -4.18
CA ILE A 72 12.08 6.77 -3.83
C ILE A 72 10.90 6.54 -2.90
N ALA A 73 9.90 5.80 -3.39
CA ALA A 73 8.69 5.51 -2.64
C ALA A 73 8.87 4.24 -1.79
N GLU A 74 8.87 4.39 -0.47
CA GLU A 74 8.66 3.27 0.44
C GLU A 74 7.15 3.12 0.64
N ARG A 75 6.53 2.11 0.03
CA ARG A 75 5.05 1.95 -0.03
C ARG A 75 4.37 3.08 -0.81
N GLY A 76 3.52 2.68 -1.76
CA GLY A 76 2.92 3.60 -2.73
C GLY A 76 1.48 3.26 -3.03
N LEU A 77 1.03 3.59 -4.24
CA LEU A 77 -0.35 3.40 -4.68
C LEU A 77 -0.83 1.95 -4.58
N ILE A 78 0.07 0.99 -4.79
CA ILE A 78 -0.26 -0.44 -4.63
C ILE A 78 -0.50 -0.78 -3.15
N ASP A 79 0.31 -0.27 -2.23
CA ASP A 79 0.11 -0.49 -0.78
C ASP A 79 -1.19 0.16 -0.30
N PHE A 80 -1.55 1.32 -0.83
CA PHE A 80 -2.85 1.93 -0.59
C PHE A 80 -4.01 1.00 -1.00
N LEU A 81 -3.95 0.35 -2.17
CA LEU A 81 -4.98 -0.60 -2.59
C LEU A 81 -5.07 -1.83 -1.69
N VAL A 82 -3.92 -2.36 -1.25
CA VAL A 82 -3.88 -3.46 -0.29
C VAL A 82 -4.47 -3.01 1.05
N TRP A 83 -4.11 -1.81 1.51
CA TRP A 83 -4.58 -1.21 2.75
C TRP A 83 -6.11 -1.06 2.78
N ILE A 84 -6.71 -0.42 1.78
CA ILE A 84 -8.17 -0.24 1.72
C ILE A 84 -8.90 -1.58 1.61
N THR A 85 -8.32 -2.54 0.89
CA THR A 85 -8.92 -3.87 0.73
C THR A 85 -9.01 -4.61 2.05
N ILE A 86 -7.94 -4.57 2.86
CA ILE A 86 -7.87 -5.25 4.15
C ILE A 86 -8.74 -4.53 5.19
N THR A 87 -8.59 -3.21 5.31
CA THR A 87 -9.29 -2.43 6.35
C THR A 87 -10.79 -2.37 6.16
N THR A 88 -11.27 -2.36 4.91
CA THR A 88 -12.72 -2.41 4.62
C THR A 88 -13.26 -3.83 4.45
N ARG A 89 -12.36 -4.83 4.36
CA ARG A 89 -12.68 -6.23 4.03
C ARG A 89 -13.50 -6.35 2.73
N GLN A 90 -13.10 -5.60 1.69
CA GLN A 90 -13.77 -5.58 0.39
C GLN A 90 -12.80 -5.84 -0.76
N PRO A 91 -12.61 -7.11 -1.17
CA PRO A 91 -11.77 -7.47 -2.31
C PRO A 91 -12.21 -6.81 -3.63
N ARG A 92 -13.52 -6.53 -3.77
CA ARG A 92 -14.10 -5.86 -4.95
C ARG A 92 -13.53 -4.47 -5.21
N VAL A 93 -12.88 -3.84 -4.21
CA VAL A 93 -12.23 -2.54 -4.41
C VAL A 93 -11.11 -2.63 -5.44
N LEU A 94 -10.39 -3.76 -5.51
CA LEU A 94 -9.31 -3.97 -6.49
C LEU A 94 -9.80 -3.92 -7.94
N THR A 95 -11.03 -4.38 -8.19
CA THR A 95 -11.66 -4.38 -9.52
C THR A 95 -12.57 -3.17 -9.76
N SER A 96 -12.80 -2.34 -8.74
CA SER A 96 -13.63 -1.12 -8.84
C SER A 96 -12.97 -0.03 -9.69
N ILE A 97 -13.72 1.04 -9.98
CA ILE A 97 -13.18 2.20 -10.71
C ILE A 97 -11.97 2.83 -9.98
N ILE A 98 -12.03 2.92 -8.65
CA ILE A 98 -10.93 3.41 -7.80
C ILE A 98 -9.72 2.48 -7.90
N GLY A 99 -9.95 1.16 -7.83
CA GLY A 99 -8.90 0.15 -7.95
C GLY A 99 -8.17 0.24 -9.28
N ARG A 100 -8.94 0.26 -10.38
CA ARG A 100 -8.40 0.35 -11.75
C ARG A 100 -7.66 1.67 -11.98
N PHE A 101 -8.25 2.78 -11.57
CA PHE A 101 -7.62 4.10 -11.68
C PHE A 101 -6.30 4.15 -10.91
N THR A 102 -6.30 3.71 -9.65
CA THR A 102 -5.11 3.72 -8.81
C THR A 102 -4.00 2.83 -9.37
N MET A 103 -4.34 1.65 -9.90
CA MET A 103 -3.36 0.77 -10.56
C MET A 103 -2.82 1.38 -11.86
N ALA A 104 -3.67 1.96 -12.68
CA ALA A 104 -3.25 2.63 -13.91
C ALA A 104 -2.29 3.79 -13.59
N LEU A 105 -2.61 4.58 -12.57
CA LEU A 105 -1.75 5.65 -12.08
C LEU A 105 -0.40 5.09 -11.60
N ALA A 106 -0.42 4.05 -10.75
CA ALA A 106 0.80 3.40 -10.25
C ALA A 106 1.74 2.94 -11.36
N ARG A 107 1.19 2.36 -12.43
CA ARG A 107 1.99 1.90 -13.58
C ARG A 107 2.55 3.04 -14.42
N LYS A 108 1.79 4.14 -14.55
CA LYS A 108 2.21 5.31 -15.33
C LYS A 108 3.25 6.15 -14.59
N THR A 109 3.13 6.26 -13.26
CA THR A 109 3.94 7.18 -12.47
C THR A 109 5.14 6.54 -11.79
N SER A 110 5.23 5.22 -11.65
CA SER A 110 6.36 4.61 -10.93
C SER A 110 6.80 3.28 -11.52
N THR A 111 8.10 3.01 -11.37
CA THR A 111 8.64 1.66 -11.46
C THR A 111 8.37 0.97 -10.12
N ASN A 112 7.40 0.06 -10.11
CA ASN A 112 7.01 -0.68 -8.92
C ASN A 112 7.82 -1.97 -8.86
N ILE A 113 8.44 -2.25 -7.71
CA ILE A 113 9.17 -3.49 -7.43
C ILE A 113 8.58 -4.08 -6.16
N TYR A 114 8.24 -5.37 -6.22
CA TYR A 114 7.66 -6.05 -5.08
C TYR A 114 8.75 -6.78 -4.29
N ILE A 115 9.09 -6.22 -3.12
CA ILE A 115 10.00 -6.87 -2.18
C ILE A 115 9.21 -7.88 -1.35
N ARG A 116 9.56 -9.15 -1.49
CA ARG A 116 8.84 -10.28 -0.91
C ARG A 116 9.74 -11.03 0.09
N ALA A 117 9.10 -11.67 1.07
CA ALA A 117 9.71 -12.73 1.87
C ALA A 117 8.62 -13.75 2.22
N ASP A 118 9.01 -14.98 2.55
CA ASP A 118 8.08 -16.02 2.96
C ASP A 118 7.37 -15.68 4.28
N LEU A 119 6.19 -16.26 4.48
CA LEU A 119 5.35 -15.95 5.63
C LEU A 119 6.06 -16.22 6.97
N LYS A 120 6.85 -17.30 7.07
CA LYS A 120 7.55 -17.64 8.32
C LYS A 120 8.61 -16.59 8.64
N THR A 121 9.39 -16.18 7.64
CA THR A 121 10.36 -15.10 7.80
C THR A 121 9.69 -13.77 8.13
N LEU A 122 8.59 -13.43 7.47
CA LEU A 122 7.84 -12.21 7.77
C LEU A 122 7.29 -12.21 9.21
N GLN A 123 6.73 -13.33 9.67
CA GLN A 123 6.25 -13.47 11.04
C GLN A 123 7.37 -13.33 12.07
N LYS A 124 8.54 -13.92 11.81
CA LYS A 124 9.73 -13.76 12.67
C LYS A 124 10.22 -12.32 12.72
N ARG A 125 10.28 -11.63 11.59
CA ARG A 125 10.76 -10.23 11.48
C ARG A 125 9.76 -9.20 12.00
N ARG A 126 8.45 -9.49 11.98
CA ARG A 126 7.36 -8.53 12.28
C ARG A 126 6.45 -8.97 13.43
N GLN A 127 6.95 -9.78 14.36
CA GLN A 127 6.13 -10.38 15.41
C GLN A 127 5.40 -9.35 16.30
N SER A 128 5.98 -8.17 16.50
CA SER A 128 5.42 -7.08 17.30
C SER A 128 4.63 -6.03 16.49
N SER A 129 4.50 -6.19 15.17
CA SER A 129 3.84 -5.20 14.32
C SER A 129 2.31 -5.31 14.44
N PRO A 130 1.58 -4.18 14.49
CA PRO A 130 0.11 -4.16 14.57
C PRO A 130 -0.57 -4.95 13.44
N GLU A 131 0.13 -5.15 12.33
CA GLU A 131 -0.37 -5.84 11.14
C GLU A 131 -0.10 -7.35 11.14
N ALA A 132 0.55 -7.90 12.17
CA ALA A 132 0.95 -9.30 12.25
C ALA A 132 -0.22 -10.26 11.97
N SER A 133 -1.41 -9.96 12.49
CA SER A 133 -2.64 -10.74 12.30
C SER A 133 -3.13 -10.77 10.84
N SER A 134 -2.78 -9.75 10.05
CA SER A 134 -3.21 -9.59 8.66
C SER A 134 -2.14 -9.97 7.63
N LEU A 135 -0.90 -10.29 8.07
CA LEU A 135 0.25 -10.55 7.20
C LEU A 135 -0.03 -11.59 6.11
N SER A 136 -0.70 -12.69 6.46
CA SER A 136 -1.04 -13.75 5.51
C SER A 136 -1.97 -13.28 4.40
N ILE A 137 -2.93 -12.40 4.72
CA ILE A 137 -3.85 -11.81 3.76
C ILE A 137 -3.14 -10.75 2.93
N GLN A 138 -2.30 -9.89 3.55
CA GLN A 138 -1.53 -8.89 2.80
C GLN A 138 -0.65 -9.57 1.75
N LEU A 139 0.08 -10.62 2.16
CA LEU A 139 0.97 -11.38 1.28
C LEU A 139 0.21 -11.96 0.07
N LYS A 140 -0.95 -12.59 0.30
CA LYS A 140 -1.80 -13.11 -0.79
C LYS A 140 -2.27 -12.02 -1.75
N ILE A 141 -2.68 -10.86 -1.24
CA ILE A 141 -3.13 -9.74 -2.09
C ILE A 141 -1.96 -9.20 -2.90
N TYR A 142 -0.80 -8.99 -2.27
CA TYR A 142 0.40 -8.54 -2.96
C TYR A 142 0.86 -9.51 -4.05
N ASP A 143 0.94 -10.81 -3.73
CA ASP A 143 1.28 -11.86 -4.69
C ASP A 143 0.30 -11.87 -5.87
N ALA A 144 -1.00 -11.71 -5.61
CA ALA A 144 -2.02 -11.66 -6.65
C ALA A 144 -1.87 -10.43 -7.55
N ILE A 145 -1.63 -9.24 -6.99
CA ILE A 145 -1.39 -8.01 -7.76
C ILE A 145 -0.11 -8.17 -8.59
N ALA A 146 0.98 -8.63 -7.98
CA ALA A 146 2.26 -8.79 -8.66
C ALA A 146 2.15 -9.73 -9.86
N LYS A 147 1.50 -10.88 -9.69
CA LYS A 147 1.21 -11.84 -10.77
C LYS A 147 0.34 -11.23 -11.86
N THR A 148 -0.73 -10.54 -11.49
CA THR A 148 -1.70 -9.97 -12.45
C THR A 148 -1.09 -8.88 -13.33
N TYR A 149 -0.20 -8.06 -12.76
CA TYR A 149 0.36 -6.89 -13.44
C TYR A 149 1.81 -7.08 -13.89
N GLY A 150 2.38 -8.28 -13.74
CA GLY A 150 3.76 -8.59 -14.13
C GLY A 150 4.79 -7.71 -13.39
N ILE A 151 4.56 -7.47 -12.10
CA ILE A 151 5.46 -6.64 -11.28
C ILE A 151 6.69 -7.49 -10.90
N PRO A 152 7.92 -7.00 -11.13
CA PRO A 152 9.14 -7.70 -10.73
C PRO A 152 9.15 -7.99 -9.22
N ILE A 153 9.49 -9.22 -8.86
CA ILE A 153 9.54 -9.70 -7.48
C ILE A 153 11.00 -9.89 -7.09
N VAL A 154 11.40 -9.31 -5.96
CA VAL A 154 12.71 -9.53 -5.33
C VAL A 154 12.45 -10.27 -4.02
N ASP A 155 12.81 -11.55 -3.97
CA ASP A 155 12.65 -12.37 -2.77
C ASP A 155 13.85 -12.18 -1.84
N THR A 156 13.58 -11.84 -0.57
CA THR A 156 14.54 -11.52 0.48
C THR A 156 14.50 -12.52 1.64
N SER A 157 13.92 -13.69 1.42
CA SER A 157 13.78 -14.73 2.45
C SER A 157 15.14 -15.26 2.88
N ASN A 158 16.00 -15.60 1.92
CA ASN A 158 17.30 -16.26 2.15
C ASN A 158 18.49 -15.49 1.54
N THR A 159 18.29 -14.22 1.19
CA THR A 159 19.22 -13.41 0.40
C THR A 159 19.84 -12.33 1.26
N SER A 160 21.12 -12.01 1.02
CA SER A 160 21.78 -10.91 1.69
C SER A 160 21.26 -9.55 1.20
N ILE A 161 21.48 -8.49 1.97
CA ILE A 161 21.10 -7.13 1.61
C ILE A 161 21.79 -6.70 0.31
N ALA A 162 23.09 -6.98 0.18
CA ALA A 162 23.88 -6.62 -1.01
C ALA A 162 23.32 -7.28 -2.28
N GLU A 163 23.00 -8.57 -2.21
CA GLU A 163 22.41 -9.30 -3.34
C GLU A 163 21.02 -8.78 -3.72
N SER A 164 20.21 -8.44 -2.71
CA SER A 164 18.89 -7.85 -2.92
C SER A 164 18.97 -6.48 -3.61
N ILE A 165 19.93 -5.64 -3.21
CA ILE A 165 20.16 -4.33 -3.84
C ILE A 165 20.59 -4.51 -5.30
N LYS A 166 21.50 -5.45 -5.57
CA LYS A 166 21.95 -5.76 -6.93
C LYS A 166 20.77 -6.14 -7.83
N GLN A 167 19.91 -7.05 -7.38
CA GLN A 167 18.71 -7.46 -8.11
C GLN A 167 17.76 -6.29 -8.36
N ILE A 168 17.56 -5.40 -7.38
CA ILE A 168 16.73 -4.19 -7.55
C ILE A 168 17.32 -3.28 -8.64
N LEU A 169 18.64 -3.04 -8.61
CA LEU A 169 19.30 -2.16 -9.57
C LEU A 169 19.25 -2.71 -10.99
N GLU A 170 19.43 -4.03 -11.18
CA GLU A 170 19.30 -4.68 -12.49
C GLU A 170 17.90 -4.47 -13.10
N GLN A 171 16.85 -4.57 -12.28
CA GLN A 171 15.46 -4.35 -12.72
C GLN A 171 15.17 -2.90 -13.10
N ILE A 172 15.81 -1.93 -12.45
CA ILE A 172 15.65 -0.50 -12.76
C ILE A 172 16.40 -0.15 -14.05
N SER A 173 17.65 -0.61 -14.19
CA SER A 173 18.52 -0.33 -15.35
C SER A 173 17.95 -0.89 -16.66
N LEU A 174 17.31 -2.06 -16.64
CA LEU A 174 16.69 -2.67 -17.82
C LEU A 174 15.50 -1.87 -18.38
N ARG A 175 14.85 -1.03 -17.55
CA ARG A 175 13.70 -0.20 -17.96
C ARG A 175 14.06 1.21 -18.41
N GLN A 176 15.33 1.62 -18.28
CA GLN A 176 15.81 2.94 -18.72
C GLN A 176 16.34 2.95 -20.16
N LYS A 177 16.27 1.82 -20.90
CA LYS A 177 16.56 1.83 -22.33
C LYS A 177 15.48 2.64 -23.08
N PRO A 178 15.90 3.58 -23.95
CA PRO A 178 15.02 4.55 -24.61
C PRO A 178 13.93 3.89 -25.47
#